data_AF-A0A3C0EQ08-F1
#
_entry.id   AF-A0A3C0EQ08-F1
#
_cell.length_a   1.000
_cell.length_b   1.000
_cell.length_c   1.000
_cell.angle_alpha   90.00
_cell.angle_beta   90.00
_cell.angle_gamma   90.00
#
_symmetry.space_group_name_H-M   'P 1'
#
loop_
_entity.id
_entity.type
_entity.pdbx_description
1 polymer ?
#
loop_
_entity_poly.entity_id
_entity_poly.type
_entity_poly.pdbx_seq_one_letter_code
_entity_poly.pdbx_strand_id
1 'polypeptide(L)'
;MLRLDSIIAKLPGGGLLSKIDQAAVAYRGHVGALFIGLGMSTTLHLILVTATVTAGLALGIEQPLGLMFNVIPVLYLGAAVPISYQGLGVMEAIGEQLLVNPPLCTFNQLVGILMLSRLFQLFYSLLGALFLLKGDIHLHPAVDEKLEEKPSTEAQVDQTA
;
A
#
# COMPACT_ATOMS: atom_id res chain seq x y z
N MET A 1 29.69 -0.79 0.30
CA MET A 1 28.61 -0.50 -0.65
C MET A 1 28.90 0.86 -1.30
N LEU A 2 29.72 0.93 -2.36
CA LEU A 2 30.18 2.22 -2.92
C LEU A 2 30.18 2.28 -4.46
N ARG A 3 29.81 1.21 -5.17
CA ARG A 3 29.84 1.19 -6.65
C ARG A 3 28.47 1.21 -7.32
N LEU A 4 27.40 0.85 -6.61
CA LEU A 4 26.05 0.84 -7.18
C LEU A 4 25.43 2.25 -7.16
N ASP A 5 25.67 3.04 -6.12
CA ASP A 5 25.11 4.39 -5.96
C ASP A 5 25.52 5.36 -7.07
N SER A 6 26.78 5.32 -7.51
CA SER A 6 27.28 6.17 -8.60
C SER A 6 26.72 5.79 -9.98
N ILE A 7 26.26 4.54 -10.15
CA ILE A 7 25.63 4.06 -11.39
C ILE A 7 24.12 4.38 -11.34
N ILE A 8 23.49 4.19 -10.19
CA ILE A 8 22.06 4.47 -9.95
C ILE A 8 21.77 5.97 -10.05
N ALA A 9 22.66 6.84 -9.56
CA ALA A 9 22.49 8.30 -9.62
C ALA A 9 22.45 8.87 -11.06
N LYS A 10 22.93 8.12 -12.05
CA LYS A 10 22.94 8.55 -13.47
C LYS A 10 21.73 8.05 -14.27
N LEU A 11 20.84 7.25 -13.67
CA LEU A 11 19.65 6.72 -14.33
C LEU A 11 18.41 7.60 -14.06
N PRO A 12 17.54 7.86 -15.05
CA PRO A 12 16.24 8.46 -14.81
C PRO A 12 15.44 7.52 -13.89
N GLY A 13 15.18 7.96 -12.65
CA GLY A 13 14.56 7.14 -11.60
C GLY A 13 15.49 6.60 -10.50
N GLY A 14 16.77 7.02 -10.48
CA GLY A 14 17.77 6.56 -9.50
C GLY A 14 17.37 6.72 -8.03
N GLY A 15 16.54 7.71 -7.70
CA GLY A 15 16.02 7.90 -6.35
C GLY A 15 15.11 6.77 -5.85
N LEU A 16 14.33 6.13 -6.75
CA LEU A 16 13.48 4.99 -6.38
C LEU A 16 14.33 3.74 -6.13
N LEU A 17 15.32 3.49 -6.99
CA LEU A 17 16.25 2.37 -6.83
C LEU A 17 17.07 2.48 -5.54
N SER A 18 17.56 3.68 -5.21
CA SER A 18 18.30 3.91 -3.97
C SER A 18 17.43 3.65 -2.72
N LYS A 19 16.16 4.04 -2.74
CA LYS A 19 15.21 3.73 -1.64
C LYS A 19 14.95 2.24 -1.51
N ILE A 20 14.83 1.51 -2.63
CA ILE A 20 14.65 0.05 -2.62
C ILE A 20 15.88 -0.64 -2.04
N ASP A 21 17.09 -0.21 -2.43
CA ASP A 21 18.34 -0.78 -1.90
C ASP A 21 18.49 -0.51 -0.39
N GLN A 22 18.24 0.72 0.06
CA GLN A 22 18.24 1.06 1.48
C GLN A 22 17.23 0.23 2.28
N ALA A 23 16.01 0.04 1.75
CA ALA A 23 15.02 -0.83 2.36
C ALA A 23 15.49 -2.29 2.41
N ALA A 24 16.07 -2.81 1.33
CA ALA A 24 16.60 -4.18 1.28
C ALA A 24 17.70 -4.42 2.32
N VAL A 25 18.59 -3.44 2.52
CA VAL A 25 19.63 -3.51 3.57
C VAL A 25 19.01 -3.44 4.97
N ALA A 26 18.04 -2.56 5.20
CA ALA A 26 17.36 -2.43 6.50
C ALA A 26 16.58 -3.71 6.89
N TYR A 27 15.94 -4.36 5.93
CA TYR A 27 15.15 -5.58 6.17
C TYR A 27 15.97 -6.88 6.12
N ARG A 28 17.24 -6.85 5.70
CA ARG A 28 18.11 -8.03 5.56
C ARG A 28 18.19 -8.88 6.85
N GLY A 29 18.14 -8.25 8.02
CA GLY A 29 18.14 -8.94 9.33
C GLY A 29 16.75 -9.23 9.92
N HIS A 30 15.68 -8.71 9.30
CA HIS A 30 14.33 -8.68 9.86
C HIS A 30 13.32 -9.45 9.00
N VAL A 31 13.71 -10.66 8.55
CA VAL A 31 12.86 -11.51 7.70
C VAL A 31 11.51 -11.85 8.32
N GLY A 32 11.44 -12.01 9.65
CA GLY A 32 10.18 -12.24 10.36
C GLY A 32 9.20 -11.08 10.22
N ALA A 33 9.68 -9.84 10.32
CA ALA A 33 8.85 -8.65 10.14
C ALA A 33 8.31 -8.54 8.71
N LEU A 34 9.12 -8.92 7.71
CA LEU A 34 8.68 -8.98 6.31
C LEU A 34 7.55 -10.00 6.12
N PHE A 35 7.68 -11.21 6.69
CA PHE A 35 6.63 -12.23 6.60
C PHE A 35 5.35 -11.82 7.31
N ILE A 36 5.45 -11.18 8.49
CA ILE A 36 4.29 -10.65 9.21
C ILE A 36 3.61 -9.56 8.39
N GLY A 37 4.37 -8.60 7.85
CA GLY A 37 3.85 -7.55 6.98
C GLY A 37 3.17 -8.09 5.74
N LEU A 38 3.80 -9.06 5.07
CA LEU A 38 3.23 -9.73 3.90
C LEU A 38 1.95 -10.49 4.26
N GLY A 39 1.97 -11.25 5.35
CA GLY A 39 0.81 -11.99 5.85
C GLY A 39 -0.38 -11.08 6.19
N MET A 40 -0.12 -9.96 6.85
CA MET A 40 -1.15 -8.95 7.12
C MET A 40 -1.70 -8.35 5.83
N SER A 41 -0.83 -7.97 4.90
CA SER A 41 -1.22 -7.41 3.60
C SER A 41 -2.09 -8.38 2.78
N THR A 42 -1.67 -9.65 2.69
CA THR A 42 -2.41 -10.69 2.01
C THR A 42 -3.77 -10.92 2.67
N THR A 43 -3.82 -10.97 4.01
CA THR A 43 -5.07 -11.13 4.76
C THR A 43 -6.05 -9.98 4.47
N LEU A 44 -5.56 -8.74 4.46
CA LEU A 44 -6.38 -7.57 4.13
C LEU A 44 -6.95 -7.65 2.71
N HIS A 45 -6.13 -8.06 1.73
CA HIS A 45 -6.59 -8.24 0.36
C HIS A 45 -7.64 -9.36 0.25
N LEU A 46 -7.48 -10.47 0.97
CA LEU A 46 -8.46 -11.56 0.99
C LEU A 46 -9.82 -11.10 1.55
N ILE A 47 -9.80 -10.33 2.64
CA ILE A 47 -11.03 -9.74 3.21
C ILE A 47 -11.69 -8.81 2.18
N LEU A 48 -10.91 -7.93 1.56
CA LEU A 48 -11.42 -6.98 0.58
C LEU A 48 -12.03 -7.69 -0.65
N VAL A 49 -11.34 -8.69 -1.19
CA VAL A 49 -11.83 -9.49 -2.33
C VAL A 49 -13.10 -10.22 -1.94
N THR A 50 -13.13 -10.86 -0.78
CA THR A 50 -14.32 -11.60 -0.29
C THR A 50 -15.52 -10.67 -0.12
N ALA A 51 -15.32 -9.48 0.46
CA ALA A 51 -16.37 -8.48 0.60
C ALA A 51 -16.93 -8.05 -0.76
N THR A 52 -16.07 -7.83 -1.75
CA THR A 52 -16.48 -7.41 -3.10
C THR A 52 -17.17 -8.53 -3.87
N VAL A 53 -16.70 -9.78 -3.76
CA VAL A 53 -17.41 -10.94 -4.34
C VAL A 53 -18.80 -11.06 -3.73
N THR A 54 -18.91 -10.96 -2.41
CA THR A 54 -20.19 -11.04 -1.70
C THR A 54 -21.14 -9.91 -2.10
N ALA A 55 -20.62 -8.69 -2.30
CA ALA A 55 -21.38 -7.57 -2.83
C ALA A 55 -21.90 -7.84 -4.25
N GLY A 56 -21.10 -8.50 -5.10
CA GLY A 56 -21.52 -8.95 -6.43
C GLY A 56 -22.64 -9.96 -6.40
N LEU A 57 -22.56 -10.95 -5.52
CA LEU A 57 -23.64 -11.91 -5.32
C LEU A 57 -24.93 -11.22 -4.84
N ALA A 58 -24.82 -10.25 -3.94
CA ALA A 58 -25.97 -9.47 -3.47
C ALA A 58 -26.61 -8.60 -4.58
N LEU A 59 -25.83 -8.19 -5.59
CA LEU A 59 -26.31 -7.48 -6.78
C LEU A 59 -26.80 -8.42 -7.89
N GLY A 60 -26.84 -9.73 -7.65
CA GLY A 60 -27.31 -10.73 -8.61
C GLY A 60 -26.32 -11.02 -9.74
N ILE A 61 -25.01 -10.86 -9.51
CA ILE A 61 -23.99 -11.33 -10.45
C ILE A 61 -23.89 -12.85 -10.35
N GLU A 62 -24.05 -13.54 -11.48
CA GLU A 62 -24.05 -15.00 -11.57
C GLU A 62 -22.74 -15.56 -12.13
N GLN A 63 -21.68 -14.74 -12.19
CA GLN A 63 -20.36 -15.17 -12.64
C GLN A 63 -19.79 -16.28 -11.73
N PRO A 64 -19.04 -17.25 -12.29
CA PRO A 64 -18.38 -18.27 -11.49
C PRO A 64 -17.48 -17.64 -10.42
N LEU A 65 -17.62 -18.09 -9.17
CA LEU A 65 -16.86 -17.53 -8.04
C LEU A 65 -15.35 -17.56 -8.28
N GLY A 66 -14.83 -18.66 -8.83
CA GLY A 66 -13.41 -18.79 -9.15
C GLY A 66 -12.92 -17.71 -10.13
N LEU A 67 -13.77 -17.30 -11.08
CA LEU A 67 -13.44 -16.19 -11.98
C LEU A 67 -13.43 -14.86 -11.20
N MET A 68 -14.44 -14.60 -10.38
CA MET A 68 -14.51 -13.36 -9.59
C MET A 68 -13.32 -13.21 -8.63
N PHE A 69 -12.95 -14.28 -7.91
CA PHE A 69 -11.80 -14.29 -6.99
C PHE A 69 -10.45 -14.10 -7.70
N ASN A 70 -10.35 -14.38 -8.99
CA ASN A 70 -9.14 -14.12 -9.78
C ASN A 70 -9.15 -12.72 -10.41
N VAL A 71 -10.30 -12.24 -10.89
CA VAL A 71 -10.41 -10.95 -11.59
C VAL A 71 -10.41 -9.76 -10.61
N ILE A 72 -11.04 -9.87 -9.45
CA ILE A 72 -11.13 -8.76 -8.48
C ILE A 72 -9.75 -8.30 -7.96
N PRO A 73 -8.81 -9.19 -7.60
CA PRO A 73 -7.44 -8.77 -7.30
C PRO A 73 -6.76 -8.01 -8.45
N VAL A 74 -7.00 -8.42 -9.70
CA VAL A 74 -6.45 -7.73 -10.89
C VAL A 74 -7.05 -6.33 -11.02
N LEU A 75 -8.33 -6.15 -10.70
CA LEU A 75 -8.96 -4.83 -10.65
C LEU A 75 -8.29 -3.92 -9.62
N TYR A 76 -8.03 -4.41 -8.41
CA TYR A 76 -7.32 -3.64 -7.39
C TYR A 76 -5.86 -3.35 -7.75
N LEU A 77 -5.20 -4.28 -8.44
CA LEU A 77 -3.87 -4.03 -8.98
C LEU A 77 -3.90 -2.88 -10.01
N GLY A 78 -4.92 -2.85 -10.88
CA GLY A 78 -5.15 -1.73 -11.80
C GLY A 78 -5.35 -0.40 -11.07
N ALA A 79 -6.09 -0.41 -9.97
CA ALA A 79 -6.31 0.77 -9.13
C ALA A 79 -5.06 1.26 -8.38
N ALA A 80 -4.09 0.38 -8.15
CA ALA A 80 -2.83 0.74 -7.49
C ALA A 80 -1.92 1.60 -8.38
N VAL A 81 -2.15 1.58 -9.70
CA VAL A 81 -1.44 2.48 -10.61
C VAL A 81 -2.05 3.89 -10.46
N PRO A 82 -1.25 4.93 -10.13
CA PRO A 82 -1.74 6.27 -9.84
C PRO A 82 -2.12 7.05 -11.11
N ILE A 83 -2.97 6.46 -11.95
CA ILE A 83 -3.52 7.07 -13.17
C ILE A 83 -4.72 7.95 -12.80
N SER A 84 -5.57 7.48 -11.89
CA SER A 84 -6.77 8.18 -11.44
C SER A 84 -7.00 8.03 -9.93
N TYR A 85 -7.82 8.91 -9.36
CA TYR A 85 -8.17 8.86 -7.95
C TYR A 85 -8.91 7.55 -7.65
N GLN A 86 -8.35 6.73 -6.76
CA GLN A 86 -8.91 5.43 -6.35
C GLN A 86 -9.22 4.48 -7.52
N GLY A 87 -8.48 4.59 -8.64
CA GLY A 87 -8.69 3.76 -9.82
C GLY A 87 -10.03 3.99 -10.54
N LEU A 88 -10.71 5.12 -10.30
CA LEU A 88 -11.94 5.49 -11.01
C LEU A 88 -11.71 5.50 -12.53
N GLY A 89 -12.60 4.85 -13.27
CA GLY A 89 -12.51 4.65 -14.71
C GLY A 89 -11.56 3.50 -15.11
N VAL A 90 -10.44 3.32 -14.40
CA VAL A 90 -9.47 2.25 -14.68
C VAL A 90 -10.02 0.88 -14.30
N MET A 91 -10.59 0.76 -13.09
CA MET A 91 -11.20 -0.48 -12.63
C MET A 91 -12.41 -0.84 -13.48
N GLU A 92 -13.22 0.15 -13.85
CA GLU A 92 -14.39 -0.03 -14.71
C GLU A 92 -13.96 -0.52 -16.09
N ALA A 93 -12.94 0.08 -16.71
CA ALA A 93 -12.42 -0.34 -18.01
C ALA A 93 -11.80 -1.75 -18.00
N ILE A 94 -11.03 -2.09 -16.96
CA ILE A 94 -10.48 -3.45 -16.82
C ILE A 94 -11.62 -4.45 -16.56
N GLY A 95 -12.58 -4.09 -15.70
CA GLY A 95 -13.68 -4.95 -15.32
C GLY A 95 -14.66 -5.19 -16.45
N GLU A 96 -14.86 -4.22 -17.33
CA GLU A 96 -15.65 -4.37 -18.54
C GLU A 96 -15.09 -5.52 -19.40
N GLN A 97 -13.76 -5.56 -19.58
CA GLN A 97 -13.13 -6.57 -20.41
C GLN A 97 -13.03 -7.96 -19.75
N LEU A 98 -12.99 -8.01 -18.42
CA LEU A 98 -12.73 -9.26 -17.69
C LEU A 98 -13.97 -9.87 -17.04
N LEU A 99 -15.00 -9.08 -16.75
CA LEU A 99 -16.13 -9.48 -15.91
C LEU A 99 -17.49 -9.26 -16.57
N VAL A 100 -17.65 -8.27 -17.46
CA VAL A 100 -18.94 -7.99 -18.11
C VAL A 100 -19.19 -9.03 -19.19
N ASN A 101 -20.23 -9.83 -18.97
CA ASN A 101 -20.69 -10.87 -19.88
C ASN A 101 -22.19 -11.09 -19.65
N PRO A 102 -23.07 -10.38 -20.36
CA PRO A 102 -24.51 -10.57 -20.23
C PRO A 102 -24.94 -11.98 -20.66
N PRO A 103 -25.81 -12.69 -19.90
CA PRO A 103 -26.60 -12.19 -18.78
C PRO A 103 -25.93 -12.30 -17.39
N LEU A 104 -24.75 -12.90 -17.28
CA LEU A 104 -24.11 -13.23 -16.00
C LEU A 104 -23.64 -12.00 -15.21
N CYS A 105 -23.19 -10.97 -15.92
CA CYS A 105 -22.78 -9.70 -15.32
C CYS A 105 -22.96 -8.57 -16.32
N THR A 106 -23.77 -7.58 -15.95
CA THR A 106 -23.97 -6.34 -16.71
C THR A 106 -22.97 -5.27 -16.27
N PHE A 107 -22.72 -4.28 -17.13
CA PHE A 107 -21.85 -3.15 -16.78
C PHE A 107 -22.36 -2.38 -15.55
N ASN A 108 -23.69 -2.23 -15.41
CA ASN A 108 -24.27 -1.57 -14.23
C ASN A 108 -23.99 -2.35 -12.94
N GLN A 109 -24.03 -3.68 -12.97
CA GLN A 109 -23.66 -4.52 -11.84
C GLN A 109 -22.17 -4.41 -11.51
N LEU A 110 -21.30 -4.36 -12.53
CA LEU A 110 -19.86 -4.09 -12.34
C LEU A 110 -19.65 -2.75 -11.61
N VAL A 111 -20.26 -1.67 -12.10
CA VAL A 111 -20.14 -0.35 -11.44
C VAL A 111 -20.70 -0.43 -10.02
N GLY A 112 -21.81 -1.14 -9.82
CA GLY A 112 -22.42 -1.38 -8.51
C GLY A 112 -21.46 -2.05 -7.52
N ILE A 113 -20.78 -3.15 -7.90
CA ILE A 113 -19.84 -3.82 -7.00
C ILE A 113 -18.65 -2.93 -6.64
N LEU A 114 -18.17 -2.14 -7.60
CA LEU A 114 -17.04 -1.24 -7.36
C LEU A 114 -17.45 -0.14 -6.38
N MET A 115 -18.63 0.46 -6.54
CA MET A 115 -19.14 1.47 -5.61
C MET A 115 -19.37 0.90 -4.20
N LEU A 116 -19.94 -0.30 -4.08
CA LEU A 116 -20.10 -0.97 -2.78
C LEU A 116 -18.74 -1.26 -2.12
N SER A 117 -17.75 -1.68 -2.89
CA SER A 117 -16.41 -1.93 -2.36
C SER A 117 -15.74 -0.65 -1.84
N ARG A 118 -15.96 0.50 -2.51
CA ARG A 118 -15.47 1.81 -2.07
C ARG A 118 -16.16 2.24 -0.78
N LEU A 119 -17.48 2.02 -0.69
CA LEU A 119 -18.24 2.31 0.53
C LEU A 119 -17.71 1.46 1.71
N PHE A 120 -17.45 0.16 1.48
CA PHE A 120 -16.84 -0.71 2.47
C PHE A 120 -15.46 -0.19 2.94
N GLN A 121 -14.61 0.26 2.02
CA GLN A 121 -13.32 0.87 2.35
C GLN A 121 -13.50 2.13 3.21
N LEU A 122 -14.44 3.01 2.83
CA LEU A 122 -14.75 4.23 3.60
C LEU A 122 -15.18 3.92 5.03
N PHE A 123 -16.00 2.88 5.24
CA PHE A 123 -16.41 2.44 6.57
C PHE A 123 -15.21 2.02 7.44
N TYR A 124 -14.28 1.24 6.88
CA TYR A 124 -13.09 0.81 7.62
C TYR A 124 -12.11 1.96 7.85
N SER A 125 -11.92 2.84 6.87
CA SER A 125 -11.10 4.05 7.03
C SER A 125 -11.65 4.98 8.11
N LEU A 126 -12.97 5.11 8.21
CA LEU A 126 -13.61 5.89 9.27
C LEU A 126 -13.39 5.26 10.65
N LEU A 127 -13.52 3.94 10.75
CA LEU A 127 -13.24 3.21 11.98
C LEU A 127 -11.78 3.36 12.41
N GLY A 128 -10.83 3.22 11.48
CA GLY A 128 -9.41 3.44 11.74
C GLY A 128 -9.10 4.88 12.18
N ALA A 129 -9.72 5.87 11.53
CA ALA A 129 -9.60 7.26 11.92
C ALA A 129 -10.13 7.53 13.34
N LEU A 130 -11.23 6.88 13.74
CA LEU A 130 -11.79 6.99 15.08
C LEU A 130 -10.82 6.46 16.15
N PHE A 131 -10.14 5.35 15.89
CA PHE A 131 -9.11 4.81 16.79
C PHE A 131 -7.91 5.77 16.90
N LEU A 132 -7.51 6.40 15.80
CA LEU A 132 -6.43 7.38 15.79
C LEU A 132 -6.79 8.64 16.58
N LEU A 133 -8.01 9.16 16.42
CA LEU A 133 -8.51 10.33 17.17
C LEU A 133 -8.59 10.10 18.69
N LYS A 134 -8.71 8.84 19.13
CA LYS A 134 -8.74 8.48 20.55
C LYS A 134 -7.37 8.65 21.24
N GLY A 135 -6.30 8.89 20.48
CA GLY A 135 -5.00 9.37 21.00
C GLY A 135 -4.05 8.29 21.51
N ASP A 136 -4.39 7.01 21.39
CA ASP A 136 -3.60 5.91 21.98
C ASP A 136 -2.51 5.35 21.04
N ILE A 137 -2.40 5.88 19.81
CA ILE A 137 -1.46 5.39 18.79
C ILE A 137 -0.35 6.43 18.56
N HIS A 138 0.83 6.18 19.11
CA HIS A 138 2.02 6.98 18.88
C HIS A 138 2.65 6.55 17.53
N LEU A 139 2.44 7.33 16.47
CA LEU A 139 2.94 7.02 15.11
C LEU A 139 4.37 7.49 14.82
N HIS A 140 5.11 8.01 15.81
CA HIS A 140 6.51 8.41 15.62
C HIS A 140 7.45 7.27 16.06
N PRO A 141 8.19 6.61 15.14
CA PRO A 141 9.49 6.10 15.53
C PRO A 141 10.31 7.32 15.96
N ALA A 142 10.84 7.31 17.20
CA ALA A 142 11.79 8.31 17.62
C ALA A 142 12.94 8.30 16.61
N VAL A 143 13.03 9.35 15.79
CA VAL A 143 14.30 9.66 15.15
C VAL A 143 15.21 9.95 16.34
N ASP A 144 16.15 9.05 16.61
CA ASP A 144 17.18 9.26 17.62
C ASP A 144 17.96 10.52 17.26
N GLU A 145 17.49 11.65 17.77
CA GLU A 145 18.10 12.99 17.74
C GLU A 145 19.30 13.03 18.71
N LYS A 146 20.11 11.96 18.71
CA LYS A 146 21.30 11.77 19.56
C LYS A 146 22.58 11.56 18.77
N LEU A 147 22.67 12.11 17.56
CA LEU A 147 23.90 12.12 16.76
C LEU A 147 24.52 13.50 16.57
N GLU A 148 24.05 14.54 17.30
CA GLU A 148 24.69 15.87 17.31
C GLU A 148 25.43 16.23 18.61
N GLU A 149 25.69 15.28 19.52
CA GLU A 149 26.74 15.49 20.54
C GLU A 149 28.10 15.11 19.96
N LYS A 150 28.76 16.08 19.30
CA LYS A 150 30.20 16.01 19.04
C LYS A 150 30.96 16.02 20.37
N PRO A 151 31.85 15.06 20.65
CA PRO A 151 32.69 15.10 21.83
C PRO A 151 33.88 16.04 21.65
N SER A 152 34.08 16.87 22.69
CA SER A 152 35.32 17.39 23.26
C SER A 152 36.37 18.06 22.36
N THR A 153 36.69 19.32 22.66
CA THR A 153 38.05 19.69 23.11
C THR A 153 37.97 20.87 24.08
N GLU A 154 38.07 20.55 25.36
CA GLU A 154 38.65 21.45 26.35
C GLU A 154 40.09 21.78 25.90
N ALA A 155 40.35 23.05 25.63
CA ALA A 155 41.69 23.61 25.62
C ALA A 155 41.66 24.90 26.44
N GLN A 156 41.62 24.74 27.77
CA GLN A 156 42.24 25.71 28.67
C GLN A 156 43.76 25.59 28.48
N VAL A 157 44.41 26.66 28.05
CA VAL A 157 45.68 27.23 28.55
C VAL A 157 45.75 28.62 27.89
N ASP A 158 45.20 29.68 28.50
CA ASP A 158 45.93 30.55 29.43
C ASP A 158 47.36 30.89 28.97
N GLN A 159 47.50 31.89 28.10
CA GLN A 159 48.72 32.67 27.94
C GLN A 159 48.37 34.15 27.99
N THR A 160 48.18 34.66 29.20
CA THR A 160 48.53 36.04 29.53
C THR A 160 49.84 36.05 30.32
N ALA A 161 50.84 36.75 29.76
CA ALA A 161 51.98 37.44 30.39
C ALA A 161 53.29 37.23 29.61
#